data_AF-A0A1H8BET3-F1
#
_entry.id   AF-A0A1H8BET3-F1
#
_cell.length_a   1.000
_cell.length_b   1.000
_cell.length_c   1.000
_cell.angle_alpha   90.00
_cell.angle_beta   90.00
_cell.angle_gamma   90.00
#
_symmetry.space_group_name_H-M   'P 1'
#
loop_
_entity.id
_entity.type
_entity.pdbx_description
1 polymer ?
#
loop_
_entity_poly.entity_id
_entity_poly.type
_entity_poly.pdbx_seq_one_letter_code
_entity_poly.pdbx_strand_id
1 'polypeptide(L)'
;VAVPVKLYPATETHAGPVLHQVHREDAGRVRQRRFCEAENREIEYADIAKGWEAPDGGMVVLTDEDLASLPVPSKRIIDVLAFIPTEQVSPLMYDSPYYVGLGDKAPSKLLGVPGAVV
;
A
#
# COMPACT_ATOMS: atom_id res chain seq x y z
N VAL A 1 -17.11 -22.04 -0.78
CA VAL A 1 -15.84 -22.76 -1.03
C VAL A 1 -14.75 -21.72 -1.20
N ALA A 2 -13.62 -21.84 -0.51
CA ALA A 2 -12.50 -20.91 -0.64
C ALA A 2 -11.34 -21.59 -1.37
N VAL A 3 -10.74 -20.89 -2.33
CA VAL A 3 -9.58 -21.37 -3.10
C VAL A 3 -8.38 -20.50 -2.74
N PRO A 4 -7.27 -21.07 -2.24
CA PRO A 4 -6.07 -20.29 -1.98
C PRO A 4 -5.43 -19.89 -3.31
N VAL A 5 -5.22 -18.58 -3.50
CA VAL A 5 -4.58 -18.01 -4.69
C VAL A 5 -3.38 -17.17 -4.30
N LYS A 6 -2.45 -16.97 -5.24
CA LYS A 6 -1.34 -16.02 -5.17
C LYS A 6 -1.54 -14.96 -6.24
N LEU A 7 -1.30 -13.71 -5.89
CA LEU A 7 -1.33 -12.59 -6.84
C LEU A 7 0.11 -12.24 -7.23
N TYR A 8 0.31 -12.00 -8.51
CA TYR A 8 1.58 -11.55 -9.10
C TYR A 8 1.32 -10.23 -9.81
N PRO A 9 2.03 -9.13 -9.50
CA PRO A 9 1.81 -7.86 -10.20
C PRO A 9 2.08 -8.04 -11.70
N ALA A 10 1.19 -7.51 -12.54
CA ALA A 10 1.35 -7.58 -14.00
C ALA A 10 2.26 -6.45 -14.53
N THR A 11 2.59 -5.48 -13.69
CA THR A 11 3.50 -4.37 -14.00
C THR A 11 4.70 -4.38 -13.05
N GLU A 12 5.89 -4.13 -13.60
CA GLU A 12 7.09 -3.89 -12.81
C GLU A 12 7.32 -2.39 -12.69
N THR A 13 7.15 -1.84 -11.48
CA THR A 13 7.69 -0.51 -11.20
C THR A 13 9.18 -0.68 -10.93
N HIS A 14 10.02 -0.37 -11.92
CA HIS A 14 11.46 -0.25 -11.68
C HIS A 14 11.73 0.94 -10.76
N ALA A 15 11.79 0.69 -9.46
CA ALA A 15 12.46 1.60 -8.56
C ALA A 15 13.93 1.61 -9.00
N GLY A 16 14.39 2.72 -9.57
CA GLY A 16 15.79 2.91 -9.95
C GLY A 16 16.74 2.76 -8.76
N PRO A 17 18.06 2.99 -8.97
CA PRO A 17 19.02 2.92 -7.88
C PRO A 17 18.60 3.84 -6.72
N VAL A 18 18.69 3.33 -5.48
CA VAL A 18 18.39 4.11 -4.27
C VAL A 18 19.40 5.25 -4.15
N LEU A 19 18.92 6.48 -4.29
CA LEU A 19 19.74 7.68 -4.15
C LEU A 19 19.75 8.13 -2.69
N HIS A 20 20.94 8.44 -2.18
CA HIS A 20 21.10 9.08 -0.87
C HIS A 20 21.32 10.57 -1.04
N GLN A 21 20.80 11.37 -0.11
CA GLN A 21 21.11 12.79 -0.05
C GLN A 21 22.56 12.98 0.39
N VAL A 22 23.31 13.70 -0.43
CA VAL A 22 24.70 14.07 -0.17
C VAL A 22 24.86 15.58 -0.25
N HIS A 23 25.79 16.12 0.53
CA HIS A 23 26.17 17.51 0.43
C HIS A 23 26.92 17.73 -0.89
N ARG A 24 26.54 18.79 -1.61
CA ARG A 24 26.90 18.98 -3.02
C ARG A 24 28.40 19.21 -3.24
N GLU A 25 29.08 19.81 -2.27
CA GLU A 25 30.47 20.23 -2.41
C GLU A 25 31.47 19.12 -2.06
N ASP A 26 31.15 18.26 -1.09
CA ASP A 26 32.07 17.26 -0.52
C ASP A 26 31.55 15.80 -0.62
N ALA A 27 30.35 15.60 -1.19
CA ALA A 27 29.66 14.31 -1.24
C ALA A 27 29.41 13.67 0.14
N GLY A 28 29.44 14.45 1.22
CA GLY A 28 29.20 14.00 2.58
C GLY A 28 27.75 13.56 2.79
N ARG A 29 27.52 12.51 3.60
CA ARG A 29 26.17 11.99 3.85
C ARG A 29 25.33 12.96 4.67
N VAL A 30 24.18 13.38 4.15
CA VAL A 30 23.24 14.25 4.89
C VAL A 30 22.40 13.42 5.85
N ARG A 31 22.30 13.87 7.11
CA ARG A 31 21.37 13.33 8.11
C ARG A 31 20.21 14.29 8.31
N GLN A 32 18.98 13.79 8.23
CA GLN A 32 17.78 14.53 8.59
C GLN A 32 17.48 14.29 10.07
N ARG A 33 17.20 15.37 10.79
CA ARG A 33 16.79 15.37 12.20
C ARG A 33 15.38 15.93 12.30
N ARG A 34 14.57 15.41 13.22
CA ARG A 34 13.19 15.87 13.44
C ARG A 34 13.20 16.87 14.58
N PHE A 35 12.65 18.06 14.36
CA PHE A 35 12.71 19.17 15.31
C PHE A 35 11.29 19.65 15.62
N CYS A 36 10.96 19.78 16.90
CA CYS A 36 9.70 20.36 17.37
C CYS A 36 9.89 21.86 17.58
N GLU A 37 9.18 22.68 16.81
CA GLU A 37 9.29 24.15 16.89
C GLU A 37 8.77 24.70 18.23
N ALA A 38 7.71 24.10 18.78
CA ALA A 38 7.11 24.54 20.04
C ALA A 38 8.04 24.35 21.25
N GLU A 39 8.79 23.24 21.26
CA GLU A 39 9.71 22.89 22.35
C GLU A 39 11.17 23.29 22.04
N ASN A 40 11.41 23.81 20.83
CA ASN A 40 12.71 24.20 20.31
C ASN A 40 13.80 23.11 20.51
N ARG A 41 13.42 21.85 20.29
CA ARG A 41 14.31 20.70 20.47
C ARG A 41 14.11 19.62 19.42
N GLU A 42 15.12 18.75 19.34
CA GLU A 42 15.01 17.49 18.60
C GLU A 42 14.04 16.53 19.28
N ILE A 43 13.28 15.81 18.46
CA ILE A 43 12.38 14.74 18.89
C ILE A 43 12.71 13.42 18.19
N GLU A 44 12.39 12.31 18.85
CA GLU A 44 12.53 10.99 18.25
C GLU A 44 11.34 10.66 17.35
N TYR A 45 11.47 9.61 16.55
CA TYR A 45 10.37 9.18 15.67
C TYR A 45 9.14 8.72 16.45
N ALA A 46 9.34 8.11 17.63
CA ALA A 46 8.27 7.63 18.49
C ALA A 46 7.40 8.77 19.05
N ASP A 47 7.92 10.00 19.10
CA ASP A 47 7.20 11.17 19.58
C ASP A 47 6.40 11.88 18.47
N ILE A 48 6.44 11.36 17.23
CA ILE A 48 5.76 11.96 16.07
C ILE A 48 4.42 11.26 15.85
N ALA A 49 3.34 12.01 16.06
CA ALA A 49 1.99 11.61 15.67
C ALA A 49 1.51 12.35 14.41
N LYS A 50 0.45 11.85 13.77
CA LYS A 50 -0.15 12.52 12.60
C LYS A 50 -1.18 13.54 13.09
N GLY A 51 -1.03 14.80 12.72
CA GLY A 51 -2.03 15.83 12.98
C GLY A 51 -2.98 16.02 11.79
N TRP A 52 -4.27 16.24 12.04
CA TRP A 52 -5.24 16.70 11.07
C TRP A 52 -5.89 17.99 11.55
N GLU A 53 -5.89 19.02 10.70
CA GLU A 53 -6.54 20.28 11.00
C GLU A 53 -8.01 20.24 10.54
N ALA A 54 -8.91 20.40 11.51
CA ALA A 54 -10.34 20.40 11.28
C ALA A 54 -10.81 21.75 10.70
N PRO A 55 -11.93 21.79 9.96
CA PRO A 55 -12.44 23.01 9.34
C PRO A 55 -12.76 24.15 10.32
N ASP A 56 -12.94 23.83 11.59
CA ASP A 56 -13.16 24.78 12.69
C ASP A 56 -11.84 25.29 13.33
N GLY A 57 -10.68 24.88 12.80
CA GLY A 57 -9.36 25.26 13.27
C GLY A 57 -8.81 24.40 14.41
N GLY A 58 -9.53 23.34 14.83
CA GLY A 58 -9.02 22.39 15.81
C GLY A 58 -7.95 21.45 15.23
N MET A 59 -6.97 21.04 16.03
CA MET A 59 -5.97 20.03 15.63
C MET A 59 -6.29 18.69 16.29
N VAL A 60 -6.57 17.68 15.46
CA VAL A 60 -6.79 16.30 15.90
C VAL A 60 -5.48 15.53 15.74
N VAL A 61 -4.98 14.96 16.84
CA VAL A 61 -3.80 14.10 16.82
C VAL A 61 -4.26 12.65 16.66
N LEU A 62 -3.81 12.00 15.58
CA LEU A 62 -4.07 10.60 15.26
C LEU A 62 -2.82 9.79 15.64
N THR A 63 -3.01 8.88 16.58
CA THR A 63 -1.98 7.91 16.97
C THR A 63 -2.03 6.67 16.08
N ASP A 64 -0.97 5.85 16.12
CA ASP A 64 -0.97 4.57 15.41
C ASP A 64 -2.03 3.60 15.97
N GLU A 65 -2.38 3.71 17.25
CA GLU A 65 -3.42 2.92 17.91
C GLU A 65 -4.81 3.28 17.38
N ASP A 66 -5.09 4.58 17.18
CA ASP A 66 -6.34 5.04 16.55
C ASP A 66 -6.49 4.47 15.15
N LEU A 67 -5.41 4.50 14.35
CA LEU A 67 -5.39 3.93 12.99
C LEU A 67 -5.56 2.41 13.00
N ALA A 68 -4.97 1.71 13.98
CA ALA A 68 -5.10 0.26 14.12
C ALA A 68 -6.51 -0.15 14.56
N SER A 69 -7.22 0.70 15.30
CA SER A 69 -8.59 0.47 15.74
C SER A 69 -9.63 0.60 14.62
N LEU A 70 -9.25 1.25 13.51
CA LEU A 70 -10.14 1.41 12.38
C LEU A 70 -10.55 0.02 11.86
N PRO A 71 -11.84 -0.17 11.51
CA PRO A 71 -12.28 -1.39 10.86
C PRO A 71 -11.74 -1.40 9.44
N VAL A 72 -10.46 -1.73 9.27
CA VAL A 72 -9.85 -1.90 7.97
C VAL A 72 -10.52 -3.13 7.35
N PRO A 73 -11.13 -3.02 6.16
CA PRO A 73 -11.66 -4.18 5.45
C PRO A 73 -10.51 -5.01 4.86
N SER A 74 -9.46 -5.30 5.63
CA SER A 74 -8.35 -6.13 5.20
C SER A 74 -8.67 -7.61 5.36
N LYS A 75 -9.81 -8.05 4.81
CA LYS A 75 -9.96 -9.47 4.52
C LYS A 75 -9.24 -9.67 3.18
N ARG A 76 -8.09 -10.35 3.21
CA ARG A 76 -7.37 -10.81 2.00
C ARG A 76 -8.18 -11.90 1.28
N ILE A 77 -9.42 -11.59 0.94
CA ILE A 77 -10.43 -12.45 0.35
C ILE A 77 -10.97 -11.70 -0.84
N ILE A 78 -10.98 -12.37 -2.00
CA ILE A 78 -11.60 -11.85 -3.22
C ILE A 78 -12.96 -12.54 -3.33
N ASP A 79 -14.02 -11.75 -3.21
CA ASP A 79 -15.39 -12.25 -3.40
C ASP A 79 -15.75 -12.22 -4.88
N VAL A 80 -16.06 -13.38 -5.46
CA VAL A 80 -16.49 -13.49 -6.85
C VAL A 80 -17.98 -13.13 -6.93
N LEU A 81 -18.29 -11.94 -7.45
CA LEU A 81 -19.67 -11.48 -7.61
C LEU A 81 -20.34 -12.05 -8.87
N ALA A 82 -19.62 -12.03 -10.00
CA ALA A 82 -20.13 -12.51 -11.29
C ALA A 82 -18.98 -12.80 -12.27
N PHE A 83 -19.29 -13.56 -13.32
CA PHE A 83 -18.43 -13.74 -14.49
C PHE A 83 -19.03 -12.96 -15.65
N ILE A 84 -18.28 -12.00 -16.19
CA ILE A 84 -18.70 -11.16 -17.32
C ILE A 84 -17.72 -11.32 -18.49
N PRO A 85 -18.18 -11.10 -19.75
CA PRO A 85 -17.27 -11.02 -20.90
C PRO A 85 -16.25 -9.90 -20.72
N THR A 86 -14.99 -10.14 -21.10
CA THR A 86 -13.89 -9.18 -20.94
C THR A 86 -14.14 -7.85 -21.66
N GLU A 87 -14.91 -7.86 -22.75
CA GLU A 87 -15.22 -6.66 -23.54
C GLU A 87 -16.10 -5.65 -22.78
N GLN A 88 -16.77 -6.09 -21.70
CA GLN A 88 -17.57 -5.21 -20.85
C GLN A 88 -16.72 -4.43 -19.84
N VAL A 89 -15.44 -4.77 -19.68
CA VAL A 89 -14.51 -4.09 -18.78
C VAL A 89 -13.46 -3.35 -19.61
N SER A 90 -13.53 -2.03 -19.62
CA SER A 90 -12.53 -1.18 -20.25
C SER A 90 -11.17 -1.31 -19.54
N PRO A 91 -10.06 -1.54 -20.26
CA PRO A 91 -8.73 -1.57 -19.67
C PRO A 91 -8.31 -0.28 -18.95
N LEU A 92 -8.93 0.86 -19.28
CA LEU A 92 -8.70 2.13 -18.59
C LEU A 92 -9.22 2.14 -17.15
N MET A 93 -10.05 1.18 -16.77
CA MET A 93 -10.53 1.01 -15.40
C MET A 93 -9.57 0.21 -14.52
N TYR A 94 -8.48 -0.34 -15.08
CA TYR A 94 -7.46 -1.05 -14.30
C TYR A 94 -6.53 -0.06 -13.61
N ASP A 95 -6.48 -0.10 -12.28
CA ASP A 95 -5.54 0.66 -11.49
C ASP A 95 -4.20 -0.10 -11.35
N SER A 96 -4.25 -1.25 -10.66
CA SER A 96 -3.08 -2.10 -10.41
C SER A 96 -3.38 -3.53 -10.87
N PRO A 97 -3.09 -3.89 -12.13
CA PRO A 97 -3.44 -5.21 -12.66
C PRO A 97 -2.56 -6.32 -12.06
N TYR A 98 -3.17 -7.44 -11.69
CA TYR A 98 -2.50 -8.64 -11.18
C TYR A 98 -2.82 -9.89 -12.01
N TYR A 99 -1.85 -10.78 -12.14
CA TYR A 99 -2.06 -12.16 -12.53
C TYR A 99 -2.38 -13.02 -11.30
N VAL A 100 -3.40 -13.88 -11.42
CA VAL A 100 -3.80 -14.82 -10.37
C VAL A 100 -3.21 -16.20 -10.65
N GLY A 101 -2.43 -16.73 -9.71
CA GLY A 101 -1.92 -18.10 -9.71
C GLY A 101 -2.48 -18.93 -8.56
N LEU A 102 -2.29 -20.24 -8.63
CA LEU A 102 -2.66 -21.14 -7.54
C LEU A 102 -1.73 -20.96 -6.34
N GLY A 103 -2.32 -20.88 -5.14
CA GLY A 103 -1.54 -20.91 -3.91
C GLY A 103 -0.95 -22.30 -3.65
N ASP A 104 0.08 -22.39 -2.80
CA ASP A 104 0.81 -23.65 -2.54
C ASP A 104 -0.07 -24.80 -2.01
N LYS A 105 -1.24 -24.46 -1.46
CA LYS A 105 -2.22 -25.41 -0.91
C LYS A 105 -3.44 -25.63 -1.81
N ALA A 106 -3.42 -25.12 -3.05
CA ALA A 106 -4.55 -25.24 -3.96
C ALA A 106 -4.59 -26.63 -4.63
N PRO A 107 -5.76 -27.28 -4.75
CA PRO A 107 -5.86 -28.53 -5.46
C PRO A 107 -5.59 -28.32 -6.97
N SER A 108 -4.75 -29.17 -7.55
CA SER A 108 -4.25 -29.08 -8.93
C SER A 108 -5.31 -29.12 -10.03
N LYS A 109 -6.57 -29.44 -9.69
CA LYS A 109 -7.71 -29.55 -10.62
C LYS A 109 -8.39 -28.22 -10.98
N LEU A 110 -7.95 -27.09 -10.41
CA LEU A 110 -8.58 -25.76 -10.60
C LEU A 110 -7.92 -24.89 -11.70
N LEU A 111 -6.97 -25.43 -12.47
CA LEU A 111 -6.17 -24.70 -13.47
C LEU A 111 -6.96 -24.28 -14.74
N GLY A 112 -8.29 -24.25 -14.70
CA GLY A 112 -9.15 -24.16 -15.89
C GLY A 112 -10.00 -22.89 -16.02
N VAL A 113 -9.72 -21.81 -15.27
CA VAL A 113 -10.48 -20.55 -15.40
C VAL A 113 -9.67 -19.53 -16.20
N PRO A 114 -9.83 -19.46 -17.54
CA PRO A 114 -9.23 -18.40 -18.33
C PRO A 114 -9.88 -17.06 -18.00
N GLY A 115 -9.07 -16.02 -17.78
CA GLY A 115 -9.52 -14.63 -17.88
C GLY A 115 -9.95 -13.93 -16.59
N ALA A 116 -9.58 -14.42 -15.41
CA ALA A 116 -9.73 -13.62 -14.19
C ALA A 116 -8.65 -12.52 -14.16
N VAL A 117 -8.95 -11.38 -14.77
CA VAL A 117 -8.30 -10.11 -14.44
C VAL A 117 -8.95 -9.65 -13.15
N VAL A 118 -8.17 -9.54 -12.08
CA VAL A 118 -8.58 -8.89 -10.83
C VAL A 118 -7.95 -7.51 -10.81
#